data_AF-A0A836LWP3-F1
#
_entry.id   AF-A0A836LWP3-F1
#
_cell.length_a   1.000
_cell.length_b   1.000
_cell.length_c   1.000
_cell.angle_alpha   90.00
_cell.angle_beta   90.00
_cell.angle_gamma   90.00
#
_symmetry.space_group_name_H-M   'P 1'
#
loop_
_entity.id
_entity.type
_entity.pdbx_description
1 polymer ?
#
loop_
_entity_poly.entity_id
_entity_poly.type
_entity_poly.pdbx_seq_one_letter_code
_entity_poly.pdbx_strand_id
1 'polypeptide(L)' 'ILQAIETLNIDVECLCREGVCGTCETAILEGEAEHFDQYLSDTEKASQKSMMICVSRAKGKKLVLDL' A
#
# COMPACT_ATOMS: atom_id res chain seq x y z
N ILE A 1 2.20 -1.32 -7.49
CA ILE A 1 1.83 0.09 -7.19
C ILE A 1 3.11 0.90 -6.98
N LEU A 2 3.96 0.52 -6.03
CA LEU A 2 5.28 1.15 -5.81
C LEU A 2 6.07 1.44 -7.12
N GLN A 3 6.29 0.44 -7.96
CA GLN A 3 7.04 0.63 -9.22
C GLN A 3 6.43 1.71 -10.15
N ALA A 4 5.09 1.79 -10.21
CA ALA A 4 4.43 2.82 -11.01
C ALA A 4 4.66 4.22 -10.43
N ILE A 5 4.67 4.35 -9.11
CA ILE A 5 4.95 5.59 -8.39
C ILE A 5 6.41 6.02 -8.59
N GLU A 6 7.36 5.08 -8.44
CA GLU A 6 8.80 5.32 -8.69
C GLU A 6 9.04 5.82 -10.13
N THR A 7 8.30 5.29 -11.11
CA THR A 7 8.40 5.72 -12.53
C THR A 7 7.92 7.16 -12.74
N LEU A 8 7.07 7.68 -11.85
CA LEU A 8 6.59 9.06 -11.88
C LEU A 8 7.52 10.03 -11.12
N ASN A 9 8.67 9.55 -10.60
CA ASN A 9 9.58 10.31 -9.73
C ASN A 9 8.91 10.89 -8.48
N ILE A 10 7.94 10.17 -7.92
CA ILE A 10 7.36 10.48 -6.61
C ILE A 10 8.19 9.73 -5.56
N ASP A 11 8.71 10.46 -4.58
CA ASP A 11 9.51 9.89 -3.49
C ASP A 11 8.60 9.12 -2.54
N VAL A 12 8.85 7.81 -2.44
CA VAL A 12 8.23 6.96 -1.41
C VAL A 12 9.30 6.10 -0.77
N GLU A 13 9.31 6.06 0.55
CA GLU A 13 10.23 5.22 1.29
C GLU A 13 9.84 3.73 1.11
N CYS A 14 10.79 2.90 0.68
CA CYS A 14 10.59 1.46 0.65
C CYS A 14 11.92 0.73 0.92
N LEU A 15 11.91 -0.16 1.91
CA LEU A 15 13.09 -0.90 2.34
C LEU A 15 13.07 -2.36 1.85
N CYS A 16 12.13 -3.18 2.34
CA CYS A 16 12.16 -4.63 2.10
C CYS A 16 11.56 -5.07 0.76
N ARG A 17 10.59 -4.32 0.21
CA ARG A 17 9.76 -4.71 -0.96
C ARG A 17 9.00 -6.05 -0.81
N GLU A 18 8.97 -6.63 0.38
CA GLU A 18 8.36 -7.95 0.68
C GLU A 18 7.13 -7.85 1.60
N GLY A 19 6.72 -6.62 1.99
CA GLY A 19 5.54 -6.41 2.80
C GLY A 19 5.70 -6.77 4.28
N VAL A 20 6.92 -6.68 4.82
CA VAL A 20 7.22 -7.06 6.21
C VAL A 20 7.73 -5.91 7.09
N CYS A 21 8.30 -4.85 6.50
CA CYS A 21 8.98 -3.81 7.27
C CYS A 21 8.13 -2.58 7.61
N GLY A 22 6.95 -2.40 7.01
CA GLY A 22 6.07 -1.25 7.24
C GLY A 22 6.48 0.07 6.58
N THR A 23 7.72 0.21 6.08
CA THR A 23 8.27 1.49 5.57
C THR A 23 7.44 2.12 4.45
N CYS A 24 6.87 1.32 3.56
CA CYS A 24 6.06 1.81 2.44
C CYS A 24 4.56 1.80 2.77
N GLU A 25 4.19 2.06 4.03
CA GLU A 25 2.80 2.26 4.39
C GLU A 25 2.26 3.54 3.74
N THR A 26 1.07 3.45 3.16
CA THR A 26 0.43 4.60 2.50
C THR A 26 -1.05 4.61 2.83
N ALA A 27 -1.59 5.77 3.17
CA ALA A 27 -3.00 5.92 3.50
C ALA A 27 -3.89 5.76 2.26
N ILE A 28 -5.05 5.13 2.44
CA ILE A 28 -6.09 4.97 1.44
C ILE A 28 -7.14 6.06 1.67
N LEU A 29 -7.35 6.91 0.67
CA LEU A 29 -8.36 7.98 0.70
C LEU A 29 -9.69 7.53 0.10
N GLU A 30 -9.66 6.63 -0.90
CA GLU A 30 -10.86 6.09 -1.56
C GLU A 30 -10.57 4.70 -2.15
N GLY A 31 -11.48 3.75 -1.96
CA GLY A 31 -11.40 2.39 -2.50
C GLY A 31 -10.95 1.34 -1.48
N GLU A 32 -10.73 0.11 -1.96
CA GLU A 32 -10.28 -1.01 -1.13
C GLU A 32 -8.98 -1.60 -1.68
N ALA A 33 -8.06 -1.90 -0.78
CA ALA A 33 -6.87 -2.68 -1.00
C ALA A 33 -7.12 -4.18 -0.77
N GLU A 34 -6.52 -4.97 -1.66
CA GLU A 34 -6.24 -6.38 -1.43
C GLU A 34 -4.84 -6.50 -0.81
N HIS A 35 -4.81 -6.94 0.45
CA HIS A 35 -3.60 -6.95 1.28
C HIS A 35 -2.79 -8.23 1.07
N PHE A 36 -1.50 -8.08 0.78
CA PHE A 36 -0.53 -9.18 0.65
C PHE A 36 0.65 -9.04 1.61
N ASP A 37 0.62 -8.03 2.49
CA ASP A 37 1.62 -7.81 3.51
C ASP A 37 1.39 -8.68 4.75
N GLN A 38 2.46 -8.84 5.53
CA GLN A 38 2.44 -9.49 6.84
C GLN A 38 2.61 -8.48 7.98
N TYR A 39 2.61 -7.19 7.66
CA TYR A 39 2.84 -6.11 8.62
C TYR A 39 1.56 -5.70 9.33
N LEU A 40 0.49 -5.45 8.57
CA LEU A 40 -0.81 -5.05 9.12
C LEU A 40 -1.53 -6.27 9.72
N SER A 41 -2.11 -6.06 10.90
CA SER A 41 -3.04 -7.00 11.52
C SER A 41 -4.32 -7.16 10.70
N ASP A 42 -5.06 -8.24 10.94
CA ASP A 42 -6.33 -8.48 10.24
C ASP A 42 -7.35 -7.35 10.49
N THR A 43 -7.33 -6.75 11.69
CA THR A 43 -8.19 -5.60 12.02
C THR A 43 -7.79 -4.33 11.27
N GLU A 44 -6.49 -4.09 11.10
CA GLU A 44 -5.99 -2.94 10.32
C GLU A 44 -6.30 -3.13 8.84
N LYS A 45 -6.06 -4.34 8.31
CA LYS A 45 -6.42 -4.72 6.94
C LYS A 45 -7.92 -4.56 6.68
N ALA A 46 -8.77 -4.99 7.62
CA ALA A 46 -10.21 -4.83 7.52
C ALA A 46 -10.67 -3.35 7.58
N SER A 47 -9.90 -2.49 8.23
CA SER A 47 -10.22 -1.05 8.32
C SER A 47 -10.04 -0.29 7.01
N GLN A 48 -9.23 -0.83 6.08
CA GLN A 48 -8.96 -0.25 4.76
C GLN A 48 -8.42 1.20 4.83
N LYS A 49 -7.72 1.56 5.92
CA LYS A 49 -7.17 2.91 6.12
C LYS A 49 -5.80 3.13 5.48
N SER A 50 -5.00 2.07 5.37
CA SER A 50 -3.66 2.12 4.80
C SER A 50 -3.31 0.79 4.15
N MET A 51 -2.24 0.76 3.36
CA MET A 51 -1.71 -0.45 2.74
C MET A 51 -0.20 -0.38 2.54
N MET A 52 0.45 -1.55 2.39
CA MET A 52 1.83 -1.63 1.91
C MET A 52 1.88 -1.60 0.38
N ILE A 53 2.28 -0.48 -0.21
CA ILE A 53 2.21 -0.29 -1.67
C ILE A 53 3.21 -1.15 -2.49
N CYS A 54 4.18 -1.78 -1.82
CA CYS A 54 5.13 -2.70 -2.46
C CYS A 54 4.46 -4.02 -2.90
N VAL A 55 3.65 -4.63 -2.04
CA VAL A 55 3.05 -5.96 -2.28
C VAL A 55 1.54 -5.90 -2.49
N SER A 56 0.84 -4.99 -1.81
CA SER A 56 -0.63 -4.92 -1.85
C SER A 56 -1.14 -4.35 -3.19
N ARG A 57 -2.41 -4.57 -3.48
CA ARG A 57 -3.06 -4.24 -4.77
C ARG A 57 -4.40 -3.55 -4.54
N ALA A 58 -4.96 -2.93 -5.58
CA ALA A 58 -6.34 -2.47 -5.56
C ALA A 58 -7.27 -3.67 -5.76
N LYS A 59 -8.27 -3.84 -4.89
CA LYS A 59 -9.30 -4.89 -5.02
C LYS A 59 -10.32 -4.58 -6.12
N GLY A 60 -10.45 -3.30 -6.46
CA GLY A 60 -11.38 -2.79 -7.48
C GLY A 60 -10.68 -2.06 -8.64
N LYS A 61 -11.47 -1.28 -9.39
CA LYS A 61 -10.99 -0.54 -10.58
C LYS A 61 -10.25 0.76 -10.25
N LYS A 62 -10.48 1.34 -9.07
CA LYS A 62 -9.93 2.63 -8.65
C LYS A 62 -9.51 2.55 -7.19
N LEU A 63 -8.37 3.16 -6.89
CA LEU A 63 -7.83 3.35 -5.55
C LEU A 63 -7.18 4.73 -5.52
N VAL A 64 -7.45 5.52 -4.47
CA VAL A 64 -6.84 6.83 -4.24
C VAL A 64 -5.97 6.75 -3.00
N LEU A 65 -4.71 7.13 -3.14
CA LEU A 65 -3.69 7.06 -2.10
C LEU A 65 -3.19 8.46 -1.75
N ASP A 66 -2.80 8.65 -0.50
CA ASP A 66 -2.14 9.87 -0.01
C ASP A 66 -0.61 9.69 -0.15
N LEU A 67 -0.03 10.29 -1.19
CA LEU A 67 1.38 10.16 -1.59
C LEU A 67 2.11 11.50 -1.52
#